data_AF-A0A7C6CC92-F1
#
_entry.id   AF-A0A7C6CC92-F1
#
_cell.length_a   1.000
_cell.length_b   1.000
_cell.length_c   1.000
_cell.angle_alpha   90.00
_cell.angle_beta   90.00
_cell.angle_gamma   90.00
#
_symmetry.space_group_name_H-M   'P 1'
#
loop_
_entity.id
_entity.type
_entity.pdbx_description
1 polymer ?
#
loop_
_entity_poly.entity_id
_entity_poly.type
_entity_poly.pdbx_seq_one_letter_code
_entity_poly.pdbx_strand_id
1 'polypeptide(L)'
;MNLAAVCRESINQELDQNLKQQLKQFILDNTLVRTWEEAYWSAKCISEHFNQDFEHDQLIMQRLDTAADLGLTYEKDANLFFDASLMRAQLKFKYKHYQDASNDLLHLRELEFEGQLPNWVFQYSAVTLYKLNMGVLLRRPELFFEYVDKINPDQTQVEYEHQLSVIRDFLVNVRDYLEENRAPQDETFNVINRLEPFIEDYIDDLGSEWYDLASCCMDEFTRSNLSPLVKQLAQISEFVSRQQIRISELESEVERLKNQLTNKDDAVAESHVNVQPVPTKSRKHKILVFGASQVPNNKLLGIAKKLGLEKDQLVLMTDYEQNKRFNFKEIQYRSPYSGILLGPVAHKVVALGDHSSLLTMLQQEQGYPHVEAIRTHTGELKITKTSFRDALQRLLLHLDSLDVDKTA
;
A
#
# COMPACT_ATOMS: atom_id res chain seq x y z
N MET A 1 -22.34 -22.18 -37.70
CA MET A 1 -21.52 -21.12 -37.08
C MET A 1 -20.66 -21.81 -36.02
N ASN A 2 -19.36 -21.54 -35.96
CA ASN A 2 -18.49 -22.19 -34.98
C ASN A 2 -18.80 -21.61 -33.58
N LEU A 3 -19.29 -22.44 -32.66
CA LEU A 3 -19.72 -22.02 -31.32
C LEU A 3 -18.58 -21.32 -30.55
N ALA A 4 -17.35 -21.85 -30.63
CA ALA A 4 -16.18 -21.27 -29.98
C ALA A 4 -15.90 -19.84 -30.48
N ALA A 5 -15.94 -19.63 -31.80
CA ALA A 5 -15.67 -18.32 -32.39
C ALA A 5 -16.70 -17.28 -31.96
N VAL A 6 -17.99 -17.64 -31.99
CA VAL A 6 -19.10 -16.75 -31.59
C VAL A 6 -18.97 -16.37 -30.12
N CYS A 7 -18.74 -17.33 -29.22
CA CYS A 7 -18.59 -17.08 -27.80
C CYS A 7 -17.33 -16.26 -27.47
N ARG A 8 -16.22 -16.49 -28.18
CA ARG A 8 -14.98 -15.74 -28.01
C ARG A 8 -15.12 -14.27 -28.44
N GLU A 9 -15.76 -14.03 -29.58
CA GLU A 9 -16.01 -12.67 -30.08
C GLU A 9 -16.94 -11.91 -29.13
N SER A 10 -17.96 -12.58 -28.59
CA SER A 10 -18.97 -11.96 -27.75
C SER A 10 -18.42 -11.46 -26.40
N ILE A 11 -17.44 -12.16 -25.81
CA ILE A 11 -16.83 -11.80 -24.52
C ILE A 11 -16.16 -10.42 -24.57
N ASN A 12 -15.67 -10.01 -25.74
CA ASN A 12 -14.97 -8.74 -25.92
C ASN A 12 -15.89 -7.60 -26.39
N GLN A 13 -17.21 -7.80 -26.41
CA GLN A 13 -18.18 -6.83 -26.93
C GLN A 13 -19.26 -6.48 -25.90
N GLU A 14 -19.66 -5.22 -25.85
CA GLU A 14 -20.90 -4.84 -25.17
C GLU A 14 -22.11 -5.32 -25.98
N LEU A 15 -22.69 -6.44 -25.56
CA LEU A 15 -23.89 -7.00 -26.19
C LEU A 15 -25.14 -6.31 -25.66
N ASP A 16 -26.03 -5.91 -26.57
CA ASP A 16 -27.38 -5.49 -26.21
C ASP A 16 -28.23 -6.68 -25.69
N GLN A 17 -29.38 -6.37 -25.09
CA GLN A 17 -30.25 -7.38 -24.46
C GLN A 17 -30.82 -8.40 -25.46
N ASN A 18 -31.01 -8.03 -26.72
CA ASN A 18 -31.56 -8.94 -27.73
C ASN A 18 -30.49 -9.94 -28.19
N LEU A 19 -29.28 -9.44 -28.47
CA LEU A 19 -28.12 -10.27 -28.80
C LEU A 19 -27.75 -11.21 -27.66
N LYS A 20 -27.83 -10.75 -26.41
CA LYS A 20 -27.66 -11.59 -25.22
C LYS A 20 -28.65 -12.77 -25.19
N GLN A 21 -29.93 -12.52 -25.45
CA GLN A 21 -30.94 -13.58 -25.47
C GLN A 21 -30.75 -14.56 -26.63
N GLN A 22 -30.43 -14.06 -27.83
CA GLN A 22 -30.15 -14.91 -28.98
C GLN A 22 -28.91 -15.79 -28.75
N LEU A 23 -27.86 -15.23 -28.16
CA LEU A 23 -26.64 -15.96 -27.82
C LEU A 23 -26.87 -17.00 -26.71
N LYS A 24 -27.64 -16.64 -25.66
CA LYS A 24 -28.06 -17.59 -24.62
C LYS A 24 -28.78 -18.79 -25.23
N GLN A 25 -29.79 -18.55 -26.09
CA GLN A 25 -30.53 -19.62 -26.74
C GLN A 25 -29.62 -20.48 -27.64
N PHE A 26 -28.75 -19.83 -28.43
CA PHE A 26 -27.80 -20.53 -29.29
C PHE A 26 -26.86 -21.46 -28.51
N ILE A 27 -26.34 -21.01 -27.37
CA ILE A 27 -25.46 -21.82 -26.52
C ILE A 27 -26.23 -23.00 -25.89
N LEU A 28 -27.45 -22.76 -25.40
CA LEU A 28 -28.27 -23.79 -24.76
C LEU A 28 -28.73 -24.86 -25.77
N ASP A 29 -29.03 -24.46 -27.01
CA ASP A 29 -29.42 -25.39 -28.08
C ASP A 29 -28.24 -26.26 -28.55
N ASN A 30 -27.01 -25.76 -28.46
CA ASN A 30 -25.79 -26.50 -28.80
C ASN A 30 -25.33 -27.41 -27.66
N THR A 31 -26.14 -28.39 -27.29
CA THR A 31 -25.84 -29.34 -26.21
C THR A 31 -24.59 -30.18 -26.48
N LEU A 32 -24.29 -30.51 -27.74
CA LEU A 32 -23.11 -31.29 -28.15
C LEU A 32 -21.94 -30.36 -28.53
N VAL A 33 -20.94 -30.26 -27.64
CA VAL A 33 -19.64 -29.65 -27.93
C VAL A 33 -18.67 -30.74 -28.42
N ARG A 34 -17.88 -30.44 -29.46
CA ARG A 34 -17.01 -31.42 -30.13
C ARG A 34 -15.53 -31.13 -29.94
N THR A 35 -15.20 -29.92 -29.53
CA THR A 35 -13.83 -29.47 -29.30
C THR A 35 -13.72 -28.86 -27.91
N TRP A 36 -12.52 -28.88 -27.34
CA TRP A 36 -12.29 -28.26 -26.04
C TRP A 36 -12.48 -26.74 -26.11
N GLU A 37 -12.23 -26.11 -27.26
CA GLU A 37 -12.49 -24.68 -27.48
C GLU A 37 -13.98 -24.35 -27.40
N GLU A 38 -14.84 -25.15 -28.03
CA GLU A 38 -16.30 -24.97 -27.96
C GLU A 38 -16.81 -25.14 -26.52
N ALA A 39 -16.27 -26.13 -25.80
CA ALA A 39 -16.62 -26.39 -24.41
C ALA A 39 -16.18 -25.22 -23.50
N TYR A 40 -14.92 -24.79 -23.59
CA TYR A 40 -14.38 -23.69 -22.78
C TYR A 40 -15.06 -22.35 -23.08
N TRP A 41 -15.12 -21.92 -24.34
CA TRP A 41 -15.64 -20.59 -24.68
C TRP A 41 -17.14 -20.47 -24.41
N SER A 42 -17.90 -21.56 -24.57
CA SER A 42 -19.32 -21.56 -24.16
C SER A 42 -19.46 -21.43 -22.64
N ALA A 43 -18.64 -22.14 -21.85
CA ALA A 43 -18.63 -21.99 -20.38
C ALA A 43 -18.30 -20.56 -19.95
N LYS A 44 -17.24 -19.96 -20.53
CA LYS A 44 -16.81 -18.60 -20.24
C LYS A 44 -17.90 -17.58 -20.59
N CYS A 45 -18.49 -17.71 -21.78
CA CYS A 45 -19.55 -16.82 -22.24
C CYS A 45 -20.80 -16.89 -21.34
N ILE A 46 -21.21 -18.09 -20.91
CA ILE A 46 -22.30 -18.26 -19.94
C ILE A 46 -21.96 -17.56 -18.62
N SER A 47 -20.75 -17.78 -18.11
CA SER A 47 -20.30 -17.18 -16.84
C SER A 47 -20.34 -15.65 -16.86
N GLU A 48 -19.84 -15.02 -17.93
CA GLU A 48 -19.71 -13.56 -18.04
C GLU A 48 -21.03 -12.83 -18.34
N HIS A 49 -21.96 -13.47 -19.06
CA HIS A 49 -23.13 -12.76 -19.60
C HIS A 49 -24.47 -13.29 -19.13
N PHE A 50 -24.57 -14.57 -18.77
CA PHE A 50 -25.87 -15.25 -18.65
C PHE A 50 -26.10 -15.89 -17.29
N ASN A 51 -25.09 -15.95 -16.44
CA ASN A 51 -25.17 -16.64 -15.15
C ASN A 51 -25.72 -15.75 -14.02
N GLN A 52 -26.83 -15.07 -14.29
CA GLN A 52 -27.57 -14.33 -13.26
C GLN A 52 -28.19 -15.31 -12.28
N ASP A 53 -28.16 -14.97 -10.99
CA ASP A 53 -28.67 -15.80 -9.89
C ASP A 53 -28.14 -17.24 -9.88
N PHE A 54 -26.98 -17.47 -10.52
CA PHE A 54 -26.28 -18.76 -10.54
C PHE A 54 -27.06 -19.89 -11.23
N GLU A 55 -27.99 -19.54 -12.12
CA GLU A 55 -28.88 -20.47 -12.83
C GLU A 55 -28.10 -21.53 -13.65
N HIS A 56 -26.88 -21.22 -14.08
CA HIS A 56 -26.14 -22.02 -15.06
C HIS A 56 -24.82 -22.60 -14.53
N ASP A 57 -24.54 -22.50 -13.24
CA ASP A 57 -23.31 -23.02 -12.63
C ASP A 57 -23.03 -24.49 -12.95
N GLN A 58 -24.06 -25.35 -12.91
CA GLN A 58 -23.92 -26.78 -13.23
C GLN A 58 -23.53 -27.00 -14.69
N LEU A 59 -24.13 -26.22 -15.60
CA LEU A 59 -23.81 -26.29 -17.02
C LEU A 59 -22.38 -25.78 -17.27
N ILE A 60 -21.98 -24.68 -16.64
CA ILE A 60 -20.61 -24.16 -16.72
C ILE A 60 -19.62 -25.22 -16.26
N MET A 61 -19.84 -25.84 -15.10
CA MET A 61 -18.97 -26.90 -14.57
C MET A 61 -18.88 -28.09 -15.52
N GLN A 62 -20.02 -28.59 -16.02
CA GLN A 62 -20.05 -29.68 -17.01
C GLN A 62 -19.25 -29.34 -18.27
N ARG A 63 -19.37 -28.11 -18.78
CA ARG A 63 -18.63 -27.66 -19.97
C ARG A 63 -17.13 -27.56 -19.73
N LEU A 64 -16.72 -27.10 -18.54
CA LEU A 64 -15.30 -27.04 -18.19
C LEU A 64 -14.70 -28.44 -18.03
N ASP A 65 -15.42 -29.38 -17.42
CA ASP A 65 -14.98 -30.79 -17.35
C ASP A 65 -14.92 -31.41 -18.76
N THR A 66 -15.92 -31.13 -19.62
CA THR A 66 -15.89 -31.56 -21.02
C THR A 66 -14.69 -30.96 -21.79
N ALA A 67 -14.30 -29.72 -21.50
CA ALA A 67 -13.12 -29.12 -22.12
C ALA A 67 -11.84 -29.87 -21.72
N ALA A 68 -11.70 -30.26 -20.45
CA ALA A 68 -10.61 -31.08 -19.97
C ALA A 68 -10.60 -32.47 -20.64
N ASP A 69 -11.76 -33.13 -20.74
CA ASP A 69 -11.92 -34.44 -21.37
C ASP A 69 -11.59 -34.42 -22.87
N LEU A 70 -11.93 -33.32 -23.56
CA LEU A 70 -11.58 -33.08 -24.97
C LEU A 70 -10.13 -32.60 -25.14
N GLY A 71 -9.38 -32.52 -24.04
CA GLY A 71 -7.94 -32.36 -24.01
C GLY A 71 -7.45 -30.91 -23.91
N LEU A 72 -8.18 -30.01 -23.25
CA LEU A 72 -7.59 -28.76 -22.76
C LEU A 72 -6.55 -29.09 -21.68
N THR A 73 -5.26 -28.95 -22.01
CA THR A 73 -4.14 -29.20 -21.10
C THR A 73 -3.22 -27.99 -21.04
N TYR A 74 -2.34 -27.96 -20.02
CA TYR A 74 -1.31 -26.94 -19.89
C TYR A 74 -0.41 -26.83 -21.14
N GLU A 75 0.01 -27.96 -21.74
CA GLU A 75 0.89 -27.91 -22.91
C GLU A 75 0.19 -27.38 -24.16
N LYS A 76 -1.14 -27.49 -24.25
CA LYS A 76 -1.90 -26.98 -25.40
C LYS A 76 -2.15 -25.47 -25.30
N ASP A 77 -2.64 -25.01 -24.15
CA ASP A 77 -2.89 -23.59 -23.91
C ASP A 77 -2.89 -23.31 -22.40
N ALA A 78 -1.73 -22.88 -21.88
CA ALA A 78 -1.55 -22.60 -20.46
C ALA A 78 -2.52 -21.55 -19.91
N ASN A 79 -2.82 -20.51 -20.69
CA ASN A 79 -3.67 -19.41 -20.22
C ASN A 79 -5.12 -19.86 -20.06
N LEU A 80 -5.67 -20.52 -21.09
CA LEU A 80 -7.04 -21.03 -21.03
C LEU A 80 -7.18 -22.19 -20.03
N PHE A 81 -6.14 -23.01 -19.90
CA PHE A 81 -6.10 -24.08 -18.90
C PHE A 81 -6.17 -23.53 -17.47
N PHE A 82 -5.38 -22.49 -17.14
CA PHE A 82 -5.45 -21.87 -15.81
C PHE A 82 -6.77 -21.14 -15.57
N ASP A 83 -7.29 -20.41 -16.56
CA ASP A 83 -8.59 -19.73 -16.44
C ASP A 83 -9.73 -20.74 -16.21
N ALA A 84 -9.78 -21.82 -17.00
CA ALA A 84 -10.74 -22.91 -16.81
C ALA A 84 -10.62 -23.56 -15.43
N SER A 85 -9.39 -23.79 -14.97
CA SER A 85 -9.12 -24.39 -13.66
C SER A 85 -9.55 -23.49 -12.51
N LEU A 86 -9.32 -22.17 -12.62
CA LEU A 86 -9.78 -21.18 -11.65
C LEU A 86 -11.31 -21.16 -11.57
N MET A 87 -12.01 -21.12 -12.72
CA MET A 87 -13.47 -21.17 -12.77
C MET A 87 -14.02 -22.45 -12.14
N ARG A 88 -13.41 -23.61 -12.41
CA ARG A 88 -13.78 -24.89 -11.77
C ARG A 88 -13.58 -24.83 -10.26
N ALA A 89 -12.44 -24.33 -9.79
CA ALA A 89 -12.15 -24.18 -8.36
C ALA A 89 -13.19 -23.28 -7.67
N GLN A 90 -13.51 -22.12 -8.27
CA GLN A 90 -14.52 -21.19 -7.75
C GLN A 90 -15.89 -21.85 -7.58
N LEU A 91 -16.36 -22.57 -8.60
CA LEU A 91 -17.65 -23.29 -8.55
C LEU A 91 -17.63 -24.40 -7.51
N LYS A 92 -16.58 -25.23 -7.47
CA LYS A 92 -16.45 -26.30 -6.47
C LYS A 92 -16.46 -25.75 -5.05
N PHE A 93 -15.79 -24.63 -4.81
CA PHE A 93 -15.80 -23.95 -3.52
C PHE A 93 -17.17 -23.42 -3.11
N LYS A 94 -17.87 -22.78 -4.06
CA LYS A 94 -19.22 -22.28 -3.86
C LYS A 94 -20.20 -23.38 -3.45
N TYR A 95 -20.08 -24.56 -4.05
CA TYR A 95 -20.92 -25.72 -3.73
C TYR A 95 -20.33 -26.65 -2.66
N LYS A 96 -19.25 -26.22 -1.98
CA LYS A 96 -18.59 -26.99 -0.91
C LYS A 96 -18.04 -28.36 -1.34
N HIS A 97 -17.74 -28.53 -2.62
CA HIS A 97 -17.07 -29.72 -3.18
C HIS A 97 -15.55 -29.64 -2.93
N TYR A 98 -15.14 -29.50 -1.67
CA TYR A 98 -13.76 -29.23 -1.30
C TYR A 98 -12.80 -30.38 -1.65
N GLN A 99 -13.27 -31.63 -1.57
CA GLN A 99 -12.46 -32.79 -1.95
C GLN A 99 -12.11 -32.77 -3.45
N ASP A 100 -13.10 -32.49 -4.30
CA ASP A 100 -12.88 -32.42 -5.75
C ASP A 100 -12.02 -31.21 -6.14
N ALA A 101 -12.12 -30.11 -5.39
CA ALA A 101 -11.25 -28.95 -5.59
C ALA A 101 -9.81 -29.26 -5.15
N SER A 102 -9.64 -29.98 -4.03
CA SER A 102 -8.33 -30.39 -3.53
C SER A 102 -7.60 -31.28 -4.54
N ASN A 103 -8.31 -32.22 -5.16
CA ASN A 103 -7.77 -33.09 -6.21
C ASN A 103 -7.31 -32.29 -7.44
N ASP A 104 -8.14 -31.37 -7.94
CA ASP A 104 -7.77 -30.50 -9.06
C ASP A 104 -6.53 -29.66 -8.75
N LEU A 105 -6.49 -29.04 -7.57
CA LEU A 105 -5.39 -28.19 -7.14
C LEU A 105 -4.10 -29.00 -6.94
N LEU A 106 -4.20 -30.24 -6.48
CA LEU A 106 -3.04 -31.14 -6.39
C LEU A 106 -2.45 -31.39 -7.77
N HIS A 107 -3.28 -31.72 -8.76
CA HIS A 107 -2.83 -31.89 -10.14
C HIS A 107 -2.12 -30.65 -10.66
N LEU A 108 -2.66 -29.44 -10.42
CA LEU A 108 -2.00 -28.19 -10.82
C LEU A 108 -0.62 -28.01 -10.17
N ARG A 109 -0.47 -28.39 -8.90
CA ARG A 109 0.81 -28.27 -8.18
C ARG A 109 1.85 -29.31 -8.60
N GLU A 110 1.41 -30.44 -9.14
CA GLU A 110 2.28 -31.49 -9.67
C GLU A 110 2.70 -31.25 -11.12
N LEU A 111 2.15 -30.24 -11.80
CA LEU A 111 2.59 -29.89 -13.15
C LEU A 111 4.05 -29.44 -13.11
N GLU A 112 4.87 -30.06 -13.95
CA GLU A 112 6.19 -29.54 -14.29
C GLU A 112 6.00 -28.42 -15.31
N PHE A 113 6.05 -27.16 -14.85
CA PHE A 113 5.98 -26.01 -15.75
C PHE A 113 7.11 -25.01 -15.45
N GLU A 114 7.56 -24.29 -16.47
CA GLU A 114 8.79 -23.48 -16.44
C GLU A 114 8.67 -22.18 -15.62
N GLY A 115 7.48 -21.87 -15.07
CA GLY A 115 7.18 -20.61 -14.37
C GLY A 115 6.74 -20.79 -12.92
N GLN A 116 6.22 -19.71 -12.32
CA GLN A 116 5.60 -19.75 -11.01
C GLN A 116 4.09 -19.98 -11.12
N LEU A 117 3.54 -20.80 -10.21
CA LEU A 117 2.10 -21.08 -10.20
C LEU A 117 1.35 -19.79 -9.89
N PRO A 118 0.17 -19.57 -10.48
CA PRO A 118 -0.67 -18.45 -10.08
C PRO A 118 -0.98 -18.50 -8.58
N ASN A 119 -0.89 -17.36 -7.90
CA ASN A 119 -1.07 -17.27 -6.44
C ASN A 119 -2.42 -17.82 -5.97
N TRP A 120 -3.46 -17.70 -6.80
CA TRP A 120 -4.78 -18.25 -6.49
C TRP A 120 -4.73 -19.77 -6.26
N VAL A 121 -3.81 -20.50 -6.90
CA VAL A 121 -3.64 -21.95 -6.67
C VAL A 121 -3.30 -22.19 -5.20
N PHE A 122 -2.35 -21.44 -4.64
CA PHE A 122 -1.98 -21.56 -3.23
C PHE A 122 -3.06 -21.06 -2.28
N GLN A 123 -3.78 -19.99 -2.64
CA GLN A 123 -4.95 -19.51 -1.90
C GLN A 123 -6.01 -20.60 -1.73
N TYR A 124 -6.50 -21.17 -2.84
CA TYR A 124 -7.52 -22.22 -2.77
C TYR A 124 -6.96 -23.52 -2.14
N SER A 125 -5.67 -23.79 -2.26
CA SER A 125 -5.02 -24.92 -1.58
C SER A 125 -5.04 -24.74 -0.05
N ALA A 126 -4.69 -23.56 0.44
CA ALA A 126 -4.76 -23.22 1.86
C ALA A 126 -6.20 -23.38 2.40
N VAL A 127 -7.20 -22.91 1.64
CA VAL A 127 -8.59 -23.03 2.06
C VAL A 127 -9.09 -24.48 2.08
N THR A 128 -8.78 -25.27 1.04
CA THR A 128 -9.19 -26.69 1.04
C THR A 128 -8.58 -27.46 2.22
N LEU A 129 -7.35 -27.13 2.64
CA LEU A 129 -6.72 -27.77 3.80
C LEU A 129 -7.57 -27.63 5.06
N TYR A 130 -7.98 -26.41 5.44
CA TYR A 130 -8.73 -26.24 6.68
C TYR A 130 -10.20 -26.64 6.57
N LYS A 131 -10.79 -26.58 5.37
CA LYS A 131 -12.15 -27.11 5.15
C LYS A 131 -12.22 -28.63 5.27
N LEU A 132 -11.16 -29.35 4.92
CA LEU A 132 -11.13 -30.82 4.94
C LEU A 132 -10.46 -31.40 6.19
N ASN A 133 -9.44 -30.72 6.73
CA ASN A 133 -8.51 -31.30 7.70
C ASN A 133 -8.22 -30.39 8.91
N MET A 134 -9.20 -29.59 9.36
CA MET A 134 -9.03 -28.63 10.47
C MET A 134 -8.30 -29.23 11.68
N GLY A 135 -8.77 -30.38 12.18
CA GLY A 135 -8.16 -31.01 13.36
C GLY A 135 -6.68 -31.41 13.19
N VAL A 136 -6.22 -31.68 11.97
CA VAL A 136 -4.79 -31.90 11.68
C VAL A 136 -4.03 -30.57 11.73
N LEU A 137 -4.59 -29.52 11.13
CA LEU A 137 -3.96 -28.19 11.11
C LEU A 137 -3.84 -27.57 12.50
N LEU A 138 -4.80 -27.79 13.40
CA LEU A 138 -4.67 -27.32 14.79
C LEU A 138 -3.48 -27.96 15.53
N ARG A 139 -3.01 -29.13 15.08
CA ARG A 139 -1.79 -29.78 15.59
C ARG A 139 -0.54 -29.40 14.80
N ARG A 140 -0.70 -29.06 13.53
CA ARG A 140 0.37 -28.77 12.58
C ARG A 140 0.04 -27.54 11.73
N PRO A 141 0.00 -26.34 12.33
CA PRO A 141 -0.39 -25.12 11.62
C PRO A 141 0.59 -24.75 10.51
N GLU A 142 1.84 -25.19 10.60
CA GLU A 142 2.86 -24.96 9.58
C GLU A 142 2.41 -25.43 8.19
N LEU A 143 1.60 -26.50 8.11
CA LEU A 143 1.09 -27.03 6.84
C LEU A 143 0.17 -26.05 6.10
N PHE A 144 -0.54 -25.19 6.84
CA PHE A 144 -1.38 -24.14 6.26
C PHE A 144 -0.51 -22.94 5.84
N PHE A 145 0.40 -22.51 6.72
CA PHE A 145 1.25 -21.35 6.46
C PHE A 145 2.26 -21.59 5.32
N GLU A 146 2.69 -22.84 5.08
CA GLU A 146 3.46 -23.22 3.88
C GLU A 146 2.77 -22.83 2.55
N TYR A 147 1.43 -22.78 2.52
CA TYR A 147 0.68 -22.29 1.37
C TYR A 147 0.49 -20.78 1.40
N VAL A 148 0.24 -20.21 2.58
CA VAL A 148 0.08 -18.76 2.75
C VAL A 148 1.33 -18.01 2.29
N ASP A 149 2.52 -18.49 2.67
CA ASP A 149 3.80 -17.88 2.29
C ASP A 149 4.00 -17.82 0.77
N LYS A 150 3.40 -18.75 0.02
CA LYS A 150 3.49 -18.82 -1.45
C LYS A 150 2.50 -17.91 -2.16
N ILE A 151 1.54 -17.29 -1.45
CA ILE A 151 0.56 -16.36 -2.03
C ILE A 151 1.20 -15.00 -2.35
N ASN A 152 2.20 -14.58 -1.57
CA ASN A 152 2.90 -13.30 -1.72
C ASN A 152 4.42 -13.49 -1.81
N PRO A 153 4.89 -14.16 -2.88
CA PRO A 153 6.33 -14.43 -3.07
C PRO A 153 7.15 -13.14 -3.23
N ASP A 154 6.56 -12.11 -3.85
CA ASP A 154 7.23 -10.88 -4.25
C ASP A 154 7.01 -9.73 -3.26
N GLN A 155 6.35 -10.00 -2.12
CA GLN A 155 6.03 -9.03 -1.07
C GLN A 155 5.27 -7.79 -1.60
N THR A 156 4.34 -8.01 -2.53
CA THR A 156 3.47 -6.95 -3.03
C THR A 156 2.31 -6.68 -2.07
N GLN A 157 1.84 -5.43 -2.03
CA GLN A 157 0.73 -5.03 -1.15
C GLN A 157 -0.58 -5.78 -1.49
N VAL A 158 -0.87 -5.97 -2.78
CA VAL A 158 -2.09 -6.65 -3.24
C VAL A 158 -2.10 -8.11 -2.81
N GLU A 159 -0.97 -8.79 -2.91
CA GLU A 159 -0.85 -10.19 -2.50
C GLU A 159 -0.84 -10.35 -0.98
N TYR A 160 -0.31 -9.35 -0.24
CA TYR A 160 -0.42 -9.29 1.21
C TYR A 160 -1.89 -9.22 1.67
N GLU A 161 -2.72 -8.42 1.00
CA GLU A 161 -4.17 -8.38 1.27
C GLU A 161 -4.84 -9.74 1.02
N HIS A 162 -4.42 -10.47 -0.02
CA HIS A 162 -4.91 -11.82 -0.27
C HIS A 162 -4.46 -12.82 0.82
N GLN A 163 -3.20 -12.75 1.28
CA GLN A 163 -2.73 -13.54 2.43
C GLN A 163 -3.58 -13.27 3.67
N LEU A 164 -3.76 -11.99 4.03
CA LEU A 164 -4.58 -11.58 5.16
C LEU A 164 -6.01 -12.10 5.05
N SER A 165 -6.63 -12.03 3.87
CA SER A 165 -7.97 -12.56 3.65
C SER A 165 -8.06 -14.07 3.92
N VAL A 166 -7.04 -14.84 3.55
CA VAL A 166 -6.99 -16.30 3.77
C VAL A 166 -6.77 -16.62 5.24
N ILE A 167 -5.84 -15.93 5.91
CA ILE A 167 -5.59 -16.12 7.35
C ILE A 167 -6.83 -15.72 8.16
N ARG A 168 -7.51 -14.63 7.78
CA ARG A 168 -8.76 -14.19 8.40
C ARG A 168 -9.84 -15.27 8.33
N ASP A 169 -10.12 -15.82 7.15
CA ASP A 169 -11.12 -16.90 7.02
C ASP A 169 -10.67 -18.14 7.80
N PHE A 170 -9.39 -18.49 7.78
CA PHE A 170 -8.85 -19.59 8.57
C PHE A 170 -9.14 -19.42 10.07
N LEU A 171 -8.83 -18.25 10.65
CA LEU A 171 -9.06 -17.98 12.07
C LEU A 171 -10.53 -18.09 12.48
N VAL A 172 -11.43 -17.58 11.63
CA VAL A 172 -12.88 -17.72 11.83
C VAL A 172 -13.28 -19.20 11.84
N ASN A 173 -12.77 -19.99 10.91
CA ASN A 173 -13.08 -21.43 10.84
C ASN A 173 -12.45 -22.21 12.01
N VAL A 174 -11.28 -21.80 12.51
CA VAL A 174 -10.67 -22.39 13.72
C VAL A 174 -11.60 -22.17 14.91
N ARG A 175 -12.08 -20.93 15.10
CA ARG A 175 -13.02 -20.60 16.18
C ARG A 175 -14.29 -21.44 16.07
N ASP A 176 -14.92 -21.44 14.90
CA ASP A 176 -16.17 -22.16 14.66
C ASP A 176 -15.99 -23.67 14.92
N TYR A 177 -14.86 -24.25 14.49
CA TYR A 177 -14.53 -25.65 14.77
C TYR A 177 -14.39 -25.93 16.27
N LEU A 178 -13.70 -25.07 17.03
CA LEU A 178 -13.53 -25.25 18.47
C LEU A 178 -14.87 -25.12 19.22
N GLU A 179 -15.72 -24.20 18.80
CA GLU A 179 -17.06 -24.00 19.37
C GLU A 179 -17.99 -25.19 19.06
N GLU A 180 -18.03 -25.66 17.81
CA GLU A 180 -18.83 -26.81 17.39
C GLU A 180 -18.41 -28.11 18.11
N ASN A 181 -17.10 -28.32 18.30
CA ASN A 181 -16.56 -29.49 18.98
C ASN A 181 -16.56 -29.37 20.51
N ARG A 182 -16.98 -28.22 21.06
CA ARG A 182 -16.96 -27.92 22.50
C ARG A 182 -15.59 -28.24 23.12
N ALA A 183 -14.53 -27.81 22.44
CA ALA A 183 -13.16 -28.05 22.89
C ALA A 183 -12.96 -27.52 24.33
N PRO A 184 -12.36 -28.30 25.25
CA PRO A 184 -12.03 -27.82 26.59
C PRO A 184 -11.15 -26.56 26.52
N GLN A 185 -11.27 -25.68 27.51
CA GLN A 185 -10.49 -24.44 27.57
C GLN A 185 -8.97 -24.68 27.44
N ASP A 186 -8.46 -25.74 28.07
CA ASP A 186 -7.04 -26.12 27.97
C ASP A 186 -6.64 -26.50 26.53
N GLU A 187 -7.53 -27.16 25.78
CA GLU A 187 -7.27 -27.52 24.39
C GLU A 187 -7.28 -26.28 23.49
N THR A 188 -8.27 -25.41 23.66
CA THR A 188 -8.37 -24.10 22.98
C THR A 188 -7.12 -23.26 23.24
N PHE A 189 -6.64 -23.21 24.49
CA PHE A 189 -5.44 -22.46 24.87
C PHE A 189 -4.19 -23.02 24.18
N ASN A 190 -4.05 -24.35 24.12
CA ASN A 190 -2.96 -25.00 23.43
C ASN A 190 -2.98 -24.76 21.91
N VAL A 191 -4.16 -24.64 21.30
CA VAL A 191 -4.30 -24.30 19.88
C VAL A 191 -3.84 -22.87 19.63
N ILE A 192 -4.25 -21.91 20.46
CA ILE A 192 -3.82 -20.51 20.33
C ILE A 192 -2.30 -20.39 20.44
N ASN A 193 -1.68 -20.97 21.48
CA ASN A 193 -0.24 -20.89 21.66
C ASN A 193 0.55 -21.50 20.49
N ARG A 194 -0.04 -22.47 19.77
CA ARG A 194 0.57 -23.04 18.56
C ARG A 194 0.42 -22.13 17.34
N LEU A 195 -0.67 -21.37 17.27
CA LEU A 195 -0.96 -20.47 16.15
C LEU A 195 -0.24 -19.12 16.29
N GLU A 196 -0.04 -18.64 17.52
CA GLU A 196 0.54 -17.32 17.81
C GLU A 196 1.84 -17.02 17.04
N PRO A 197 2.85 -17.92 16.99
CA PRO A 197 4.10 -17.62 16.29
C PRO A 197 3.95 -17.43 14.77
N PHE A 198 2.88 -17.95 14.17
CA PHE A 198 2.62 -17.83 12.74
C PHE A 198 1.77 -16.61 12.39
N ILE A 199 1.11 -16.03 13.39
CA ILE A 199 0.19 -14.91 13.22
C ILE A 199 0.82 -13.61 13.73
N GLU A 200 1.91 -13.67 14.52
CA GLU A 200 2.59 -12.53 15.12
C GLU A 200 2.80 -11.36 14.14
N ASP A 201 3.32 -11.64 12.94
CA ASP A 201 3.57 -10.63 11.89
C ASP A 201 2.30 -10.01 11.29
N TYR A 202 1.13 -10.63 11.53
CA TYR A 202 -0.17 -10.21 11.00
C TYR A 202 -1.12 -9.68 12.09
N ILE A 203 -0.72 -9.68 13.37
CA ILE A 203 -1.62 -9.34 14.50
C ILE A 203 -2.22 -7.95 14.36
N ASP A 204 -1.44 -6.97 13.87
CA ASP A 204 -1.91 -5.58 13.73
C ASP A 204 -3.10 -5.46 12.76
N ASP A 205 -3.14 -6.32 11.73
CA ASP A 205 -4.18 -6.36 10.69
C ASP A 205 -5.30 -7.39 10.96
N LEU A 206 -5.05 -8.36 11.87
CA LEU A 206 -5.98 -9.43 12.25
C LEU A 206 -6.50 -9.32 13.69
N GLY A 207 -6.25 -8.19 14.36
CA GLY A 207 -6.47 -8.04 15.79
C GLY A 207 -7.88 -8.41 16.25
N SER A 208 -8.91 -8.14 15.45
CA SER A 208 -10.29 -8.51 15.76
C SER A 208 -10.52 -10.02 15.78
N GLU A 209 -10.07 -10.72 14.74
CA GLU A 209 -10.29 -12.15 14.54
C GLU A 209 -9.41 -12.98 15.47
N TRP A 210 -8.16 -12.54 15.66
CA TRP A 210 -7.25 -13.11 16.64
C TRP A 210 -7.82 -12.98 18.04
N TYR A 211 -8.34 -11.80 18.40
CA TYR A 211 -8.97 -11.60 19.69
C TYR A 211 -10.25 -12.44 19.86
N ASP A 212 -11.11 -12.48 18.84
CA ASP A 212 -12.34 -13.28 18.89
C ASP A 212 -12.02 -14.76 19.16
N LEU A 213 -11.00 -15.31 18.50
CA LEU A 213 -10.49 -16.65 18.78
C LEU A 213 -9.91 -16.76 20.20
N ALA A 214 -9.09 -15.79 20.63
CA ALA A 214 -8.48 -15.79 21.95
C ALA A 214 -9.49 -15.71 23.10
N SER A 215 -10.61 -15.03 22.85
CA SER A 215 -11.72 -14.91 23.79
C SER A 215 -12.37 -16.26 24.12
N CYS A 216 -12.22 -17.27 23.27
CA CYS A 216 -12.74 -18.62 23.53
C CYS A 216 -12.01 -19.33 24.70
N CYS A 217 -10.81 -18.87 25.07
CA CYS A 217 -10.07 -19.38 26.23
C CYS A 217 -10.43 -18.69 27.55
N MET A 218 -11.13 -17.56 27.49
CA MET A 218 -11.48 -16.80 28.68
C MET A 218 -12.75 -17.39 29.32
N ASP A 219 -12.86 -17.31 30.64
CA ASP A 219 -14.13 -17.59 31.31
C ASP A 219 -15.22 -16.58 30.88
N GLU A 220 -16.50 -16.97 31.00
CA GLU A 220 -17.65 -16.21 30.49
C GLU A 220 -17.76 -14.81 31.14
N PHE A 221 -17.28 -14.67 32.38
CA PHE A 221 -17.23 -13.41 33.12
C PHE A 221 -16.17 -12.45 32.57
N THR A 222 -14.99 -12.96 32.22
CA THR A 222 -13.87 -12.20 31.65
C THR A 222 -14.16 -11.86 30.19
N ARG A 223 -14.75 -12.81 29.43
CA ARG A 223 -15.16 -12.64 28.03
C ARG A 223 -16.19 -11.52 27.87
N SER A 224 -17.22 -11.47 28.73
CA SER A 224 -18.28 -10.45 28.65
C SER A 224 -17.81 -9.03 28.96
N ASN A 225 -16.80 -8.87 29.83
CA ASN A 225 -16.28 -7.56 30.23
C ASN A 225 -15.21 -7.01 29.29
N LEU A 226 -14.35 -7.86 28.72
CA LEU A 226 -13.27 -7.44 27.81
C LEU A 226 -13.73 -7.39 26.34
N SER A 227 -14.67 -8.26 25.92
CA SER A 227 -15.11 -8.38 24.52
C SER A 227 -15.57 -7.06 23.87
N PRO A 228 -16.41 -6.22 24.51
CA PRO A 228 -16.84 -4.98 23.87
C PRO A 228 -15.70 -3.99 23.64
N LEU A 229 -14.77 -3.89 24.60
CA LEU A 229 -13.72 -2.88 24.60
C LEU A 229 -12.59 -3.24 23.64
N VAL A 230 -12.26 -4.53 23.54
CA VAL A 230 -11.24 -4.99 22.59
C VAL A 230 -11.78 -5.02 21.16
N LYS A 231 -13.07 -5.34 20.94
CA LYS A 231 -13.70 -5.17 19.62
C LYS A 231 -13.66 -3.72 19.15
N GLN A 232 -13.90 -2.77 20.05
CA GLN A 232 -13.75 -1.35 19.75
C GLN A 232 -12.30 -0.99 19.39
N LEU A 233 -11.32 -1.49 20.15
CA LEU A 233 -9.90 -1.25 19.85
C LEU A 233 -9.48 -1.86 18.50
N ALA A 234 -9.92 -3.06 18.16
CA ALA A 234 -9.62 -3.68 16.88
C ALA A 234 -10.25 -2.92 15.71
N GLN A 235 -11.51 -2.48 15.85
CA GLN A 235 -12.17 -1.62 14.85
C GLN A 235 -11.44 -0.28 14.67
N ILE A 236 -10.94 0.31 15.76
CA ILE A 236 -10.14 1.53 15.71
C ILE A 236 -8.79 1.24 15.02
N SER A 237 -8.12 0.13 15.34
CA SER A 237 -6.87 -0.26 14.70
C SER A 237 -7.04 -0.44 13.20
N GLU A 238 -8.06 -1.20 12.79
CA GLU A 238 -8.37 -1.42 11.37
C GLU A 238 -8.72 -0.11 10.66
N PHE A 239 -9.49 0.78 11.31
CA PHE A 239 -9.77 2.11 10.78
C PHE A 239 -8.47 2.92 10.60
N VAL A 240 -7.58 2.90 11.59
CA VAL A 240 -6.28 3.59 11.53
C VAL A 240 -5.42 3.03 10.39
N SER A 241 -5.30 1.72 10.25
CA SER A 241 -4.57 1.08 9.14
C SER A 241 -5.12 1.50 7.78
N ARG A 242 -6.45 1.51 7.60
CA ARG A 242 -7.09 2.00 6.37
C ARG A 242 -6.81 3.48 6.11
N GLN A 243 -6.83 4.33 7.14
CA GLN A 243 -6.48 5.74 6.98
C GLN A 243 -5.00 5.92 6.61
N GLN A 244 -4.11 5.10 7.16
CA GLN A 244 -2.68 5.13 6.85
C GLN A 244 -2.44 4.84 5.36
N ILE A 245 -3.11 3.82 4.82
CA ILE A 245 -3.08 3.49 3.38
C ILE A 245 -3.57 4.67 2.55
N ARG A 246 -4.70 5.27 2.94
CA ARG A 246 -5.27 6.42 2.22
C ARG A 246 -4.35 7.63 2.21
N ILE A 247 -3.63 7.87 3.31
CA ILE A 247 -2.61 8.91 3.40
C ILE A 247 -1.48 8.62 2.41
N SER A 248 -0.97 7.39 2.37
CA SER A 248 0.10 7.01 1.43
C SER A 248 -0.32 7.13 -0.04
N GLU A 249 -1.57 6.76 -0.39
CA GLU A 249 -2.12 6.97 -1.74
C GLU A 249 -2.17 8.47 -2.10
N LEU A 250 -2.66 9.30 -1.17
CA LEU A 250 -2.74 10.74 -1.35
C LEU A 250 -1.35 11.37 -1.48
N GLU A 251 -0.37 10.90 -0.70
CA GLU A 251 1.02 11.33 -0.81
C GLU A 251 1.59 11.01 -2.20
N SER A 252 1.32 9.81 -2.72
CA SER A 252 1.72 9.43 -4.07
C SER A 252 1.04 10.28 -5.16
N GLU A 253 -0.25 10.57 -5.03
CA GLU A 253 -0.94 11.42 -6.00
C GLU A 253 -0.48 12.89 -5.92
N VAL A 254 -0.23 13.40 -4.71
CA VAL A 254 0.39 14.72 -4.51
C VAL A 254 1.75 14.77 -5.19
N GLU A 255 2.57 13.73 -5.07
CA GLU A 255 3.87 13.67 -5.71
C GLU A 255 3.74 13.59 -7.24
N ARG A 256 2.77 12.83 -7.76
CA ARG A 256 2.46 12.78 -9.19
C ARG A 256 2.03 14.16 -9.72
N LEU A 257 1.16 14.86 -9.01
CA LEU A 257 0.69 16.19 -9.38
C LEU A 257 1.81 17.24 -9.30
N LYS A 258 2.70 17.16 -8.31
CA LYS A 258 3.91 18.00 -8.25
C LYS A 258 4.84 17.76 -9.44
N ASN A 259 5.03 16.50 -9.83
CA ASN A 259 5.81 16.15 -11.01
C ASN A 259 5.15 16.64 -12.31
N GLN A 260 3.82 16.63 -12.39
CA GLN A 260 3.10 17.24 -13.52
C GLN A 260 3.20 18.78 -13.54
N LEU A 261 3.18 19.44 -12.38
CA LEU A 261 3.33 20.89 -12.28
C LEU A 261 4.74 21.32 -12.69
N THR A 262 5.76 20.63 -12.21
CA THR A 262 7.16 20.89 -12.58
C THR A 262 7.40 20.67 -14.08
N ASN A 263 6.85 19.61 -14.66
CA ASN A 263 6.91 19.39 -16.12
C ASN A 263 6.14 20.46 -16.92
N LYS A 264 5.05 21.03 -16.36
CA LYS A 264 4.33 22.16 -16.97
C LYS A 264 5.07 23.48 -16.84
N ASP A 265 5.76 23.71 -15.73
CA ASP A 265 6.61 24.90 -15.53
C ASP A 265 7.83 24.87 -16.46
N ASP A 266 8.40 23.69 -16.72
CA ASP A 266 9.46 23.50 -17.72
C ASP A 266 8.94 23.68 -19.17
N ALA A 267 7.73 23.21 -19.47
CA ALA A 267 7.08 23.44 -20.77
C ALA A 267 6.69 24.91 -21.01
N VAL A 268 6.36 25.66 -19.95
CA VAL A 268 6.08 27.11 -20.03
C VAL A 268 7.39 27.91 -20.14
N ALA A 269 8.48 27.44 -19.54
CA ALA A 269 9.80 28.06 -19.62
C ALA A 269 10.43 28.00 -21.03
N GLU A 270 10.07 27.01 -21.86
CA GLU A 270 10.52 26.92 -23.25
C GLU A 270 9.74 27.84 -24.22
N SER A 271 8.66 28.48 -23.75
CA SER A 271 7.91 29.49 -24.50
C SER A 271 8.20 30.92 -24.04
N HIS A 272 9.41 31.40 -24.28
CA HIS A 272 9.73 32.82 -24.12
C HIS A 272 8.98 33.69 -25.14
N VAL A 273 8.23 34.70 -24.65
CA VAL A 273 8.39 36.10 -25.12
C VAL A 273 8.25 37.07 -23.94
N ASN A 274 9.41 37.57 -23.51
CA ASN A 274 9.68 38.95 -23.09
C ASN A 274 8.68 39.66 -22.14
N VAL A 275 8.95 39.65 -20.84
CA VAL A 275 8.58 40.76 -19.95
C VAL A 275 9.81 41.15 -19.13
N GLN A 276 10.23 42.41 -19.28
CA GLN A 276 11.32 43.01 -18.52
C GLN A 276 11.03 42.99 -17.01
N PRO A 277 12.03 42.77 -16.15
CA PRO A 277 11.81 42.82 -14.71
C PRO A 277 11.52 44.26 -14.28
N VAL A 278 10.31 44.49 -13.79
CA VAL A 278 9.93 45.72 -13.08
C VAL A 278 10.68 45.73 -11.74
N PRO A 279 11.49 46.76 -11.44
CA PRO A 279 12.21 46.83 -10.18
C PRO A 279 11.27 47.32 -9.08
N THR A 280 10.72 46.40 -8.28
CA THR A 280 10.09 46.76 -7.01
C THR A 280 11.17 46.87 -5.93
N LYS A 281 11.33 48.07 -5.37
CA LYS A 281 12.18 48.33 -4.20
C LYS A 281 11.59 47.63 -2.97
N SER A 282 11.87 46.35 -2.77
CA SER A 282 11.70 45.69 -1.46
C SER A 282 12.99 45.79 -0.64
N ARG A 283 12.86 45.81 0.69
CA ARG A 283 14.02 45.85 1.58
C ARG A 283 14.89 44.63 1.29
N LYS A 284 16.21 44.83 1.21
CA LYS A 284 17.16 43.73 1.03
C LYS A 284 17.19 42.87 2.29
N HIS A 285 16.42 41.78 2.32
CA HIS A 285 16.52 40.80 3.40
C HIS A 285 17.93 40.23 3.47
N LYS A 286 18.49 40.14 4.67
CA LYS A 286 19.79 39.52 4.91
C LYS A 286 19.59 38.21 5.67
N ILE A 287 20.02 37.10 5.12
CA ILE A 287 19.73 35.75 5.61
C ILE A 287 21.03 35.10 6.09
N LEU A 288 21.00 34.53 7.30
CA LEU A 288 22.08 33.72 7.85
C LEU A 288 21.82 32.24 7.56
N VAL A 289 22.79 31.53 6.99
CA VAL A 289 22.76 30.09 6.82
C VAL A 289 23.77 29.49 7.78
N PHE A 290 23.31 28.68 8.73
CA PHE A 290 24.13 28.14 9.81
C PHE A 290 24.00 26.63 9.92
N GLY A 291 25.12 25.92 9.85
CA GLY A 291 25.16 24.46 9.97
C GLY A 291 26.12 23.80 8.99
N ALA A 292 26.62 22.62 9.32
CA ALA A 292 27.59 21.91 8.50
C ALA A 292 26.99 21.55 7.14
N SER A 293 27.70 21.89 6.06
CA SER A 293 27.29 21.59 4.69
C SER A 293 28.44 20.94 3.92
N GLN A 294 28.15 19.84 3.23
CA GLN A 294 29.04 19.28 2.21
C GLN A 294 28.84 19.94 0.84
N VAL A 295 27.79 20.76 0.69
CA VAL A 295 27.52 21.51 -0.55
C VAL A 295 28.44 22.74 -0.61
N PRO A 296 29.22 22.92 -1.70
CA PRO A 296 30.08 24.07 -1.88
C PRO A 296 29.32 25.40 -1.84
N ASN A 297 29.89 26.40 -1.15
CA ASN A 297 29.26 27.73 -0.94
C ASN A 297 28.87 28.43 -2.25
N ASN A 298 29.65 28.26 -3.33
CA ASN A 298 29.33 28.81 -4.64
C ASN A 298 28.02 28.25 -5.23
N LYS A 299 27.66 26.99 -4.92
CA LYS A 299 26.40 26.37 -5.35
C LYS A 299 25.23 26.91 -4.53
N LEU A 300 25.40 27.10 -3.23
CA LEU A 300 24.38 27.73 -2.36
C LEU A 300 24.09 29.17 -2.80
N LEU A 301 25.14 29.95 -3.07
CA LEU A 301 25.01 31.30 -3.64
C LEU A 301 24.31 31.29 -5.01
N GLY A 302 24.62 30.31 -5.87
CA GLY A 302 23.95 30.15 -7.16
C GLY A 302 22.45 29.87 -7.03
N ILE A 303 22.03 29.09 -6.02
CA ILE A 303 20.62 28.83 -5.72
C ILE A 303 19.94 30.11 -5.20
N ALA A 304 20.57 30.82 -4.26
CA ALA A 304 20.02 32.06 -3.72
C ALA A 304 19.86 33.14 -4.81
N LYS A 305 20.83 33.27 -5.73
CA LYS A 305 20.73 34.17 -6.88
C LYS A 305 19.54 33.86 -7.78
N LYS A 306 19.25 32.57 -8.02
CA LYS A 306 18.07 32.13 -8.79
C LYS A 306 16.76 32.48 -8.08
N LEU A 307 16.77 32.69 -6.77
CA LEU A 307 15.63 33.10 -5.96
C LEU A 307 15.62 34.62 -5.70
N GLY A 308 16.43 35.40 -6.42
CA GLY A 308 16.41 36.86 -6.34
C GLY A 308 17.24 37.48 -5.22
N LEU A 309 18.09 36.71 -4.53
CA LEU A 309 19.00 37.22 -3.51
C LEU A 309 20.39 37.53 -4.08
N GLU A 310 20.90 38.72 -3.78
CA GLU A 310 22.28 39.09 -4.07
C GLU A 310 23.28 38.41 -3.12
N LYS A 311 24.54 38.33 -3.55
CA LYS A 311 25.60 37.62 -2.79
C LYS A 311 25.82 38.19 -1.39
N ASP A 312 25.64 39.49 -1.20
CA ASP A 312 25.79 40.20 0.09
C ASP A 312 24.59 39.98 1.04
N GLN A 313 23.48 39.47 0.52
CA GLN A 313 22.27 39.15 1.28
C GLN A 313 22.32 37.76 1.93
N LEU A 314 23.25 36.89 1.53
CA LEU A 314 23.36 35.54 2.08
C LEU A 314 24.69 35.37 2.83
N VAL A 315 24.62 35.22 4.16
CA VAL A 315 25.79 34.96 5.01
C VAL A 315 25.89 33.46 5.27
N LEU A 316 26.92 32.82 4.74
CA LEU A 316 27.13 31.37 4.85
C LEU A 316 28.11 31.06 5.99
N MET A 317 27.60 30.42 7.05
CA MET A 317 28.36 29.81 8.14
C MET A 317 28.19 28.29 8.07
N THR A 318 28.86 27.72 7.06
CA THR A 318 28.73 26.30 6.68
C THR A 318 29.93 25.45 7.06
N ASP A 319 31.01 26.11 7.53
CA ASP A 319 32.24 25.48 7.98
C ASP A 319 32.16 25.10 9.47
N TYR A 320 32.47 23.84 9.75
CA TYR A 320 32.35 23.23 11.07
C TYR A 320 33.16 23.96 12.15
N GLU A 321 34.35 24.48 11.82
CA GLU A 321 35.21 25.18 12.77
C GLU A 321 34.78 26.64 13.01
N GLN A 322 34.11 27.26 12.04
CA GLN A 322 33.55 28.61 12.19
C GLN A 322 32.27 28.59 13.05
N ASN A 323 31.49 27.51 12.95
CA ASN A 323 30.22 27.34 13.66
C ASN A 323 30.38 27.25 15.19
N LYS A 324 31.52 26.75 15.70
CA LYS A 324 31.76 26.61 17.15
C LYS A 324 31.89 27.95 17.90
N ARG A 325 32.21 29.03 17.19
CA ARG A 325 32.51 30.35 17.79
C ARG A 325 31.38 31.36 17.65
N PHE A 326 30.30 31.01 16.93
CA PHE A 326 29.19 31.91 16.73
C PHE A 326 28.30 31.97 17.97
N ASN A 327 28.17 33.15 18.56
CA ASN A 327 27.35 33.37 19.75
C ASN A 327 25.98 33.93 19.36
N PHE A 328 24.96 33.07 19.36
CA PHE A 328 23.60 33.48 19.01
C PHE A 328 23.05 34.59 19.93
N LYS A 329 23.50 34.69 21.19
CA LYS A 329 23.05 35.77 22.08
C LYS A 329 23.35 37.17 21.55
N GLU A 330 24.38 37.34 20.72
CA GLU A 330 24.72 38.64 20.14
C GLU A 330 23.71 39.15 19.12
N ILE A 331 22.90 38.25 18.54
CA ILE A 331 21.86 38.60 17.56
C ILE A 331 20.46 38.61 18.17
N GLN A 332 20.30 38.28 19.46
CA GLN A 332 19.02 38.39 20.16
C GLN A 332 18.63 39.87 20.33
N TYR A 333 17.42 40.23 19.91
CA TYR A 333 16.85 41.59 19.88
C TYR A 333 17.56 42.62 18.98
N ARG A 334 18.73 42.29 18.43
CA ARG A 334 19.54 43.19 17.58
C ARG A 334 20.15 42.46 16.38
N SER A 335 19.39 41.57 15.77
CA SER A 335 19.86 40.79 14.64
C SER A 335 20.08 41.67 13.41
N PRO A 336 21.26 41.60 12.75
CA PRO A 336 21.47 42.16 11.42
C PRO A 336 20.84 41.29 10.31
N TYR A 337 20.26 40.16 10.67
CA TYR A 337 19.61 39.20 9.78
C TYR A 337 18.10 39.26 9.91
N SER A 338 17.41 39.22 8.76
CA SER A 338 15.96 39.12 8.66
C SER A 338 15.46 37.70 8.97
N GLY A 339 16.27 36.68 8.71
CA GLY A 339 15.93 35.28 8.96
C GLY A 339 17.16 34.36 9.02
N ILE A 340 16.96 33.16 9.58
CA ILE A 340 18.01 32.17 9.79
C ILE A 340 17.60 30.83 9.17
N LEU A 341 18.50 30.20 8.40
CA LEU A 341 18.37 28.84 7.93
C LEU A 341 19.31 27.93 8.72
N LEU A 342 18.75 26.92 9.38
CA LEU A 342 19.49 26.06 10.30
C LEU A 342 19.67 24.63 9.75
N GLY A 343 20.90 24.24 9.45
CA GLY A 343 21.29 22.87 9.08
C GLY A 343 21.80 22.05 10.28
N PRO A 344 22.45 20.89 10.04
CA PRO A 344 23.00 20.07 11.12
C PRO A 344 24.10 20.84 11.85
N VAL A 345 24.02 20.86 13.18
CA VAL A 345 24.97 21.57 14.01
C VAL A 345 25.71 20.57 14.91
N ALA A 346 27.01 20.76 15.08
CA ALA A 346 27.81 19.95 15.99
C ALA A 346 27.23 20.00 17.42
N HIS A 347 27.24 18.88 18.13
CA HIS A 347 26.73 18.70 19.51
C HIS A 347 27.32 19.62 20.60
N LYS A 348 28.17 20.60 20.25
CA LYS A 348 28.75 21.58 21.17
C LYS A 348 28.61 23.00 20.62
N VAL A 349 27.36 23.47 20.45
CA VAL A 349 27.11 24.91 20.37
C VAL A 349 27.20 25.46 21.79
N VAL A 350 28.11 26.38 22.01
CA VAL A 350 28.30 27.04 23.31
C VAL A 350 27.04 27.85 23.62
N ALA A 351 26.50 27.70 24.85
CA ALA A 351 25.37 28.45 25.42
C ALA A 351 23.94 28.01 25.05
N LEU A 352 23.64 26.70 25.06
CA LEU A 352 22.27 26.15 24.87
C LEU A 352 21.31 26.26 26.08
N GLY A 353 21.79 26.69 27.26
CA GLY A 353 20.94 26.79 28.46
C GLY A 353 20.27 25.46 28.80
N ASP A 354 18.95 25.50 29.03
CA ASP A 354 18.09 24.33 29.34
C ASP A 354 17.43 23.71 28.08
N HIS A 355 17.75 24.17 26.87
CA HIS A 355 17.11 23.71 25.64
C HIS A 355 17.77 22.46 25.05
N SER A 356 16.95 21.51 24.59
CA SER A 356 17.41 20.23 24.00
C SER A 356 18.10 20.38 22.63
N SER A 357 17.91 21.51 21.94
CA SER A 357 18.60 21.82 20.68
C SER A 357 18.64 23.33 20.40
N LEU A 358 19.59 23.76 19.56
CA LEU A 358 19.71 25.16 19.12
C LEU A 358 18.45 25.64 18.37
N LEU A 359 17.82 24.76 17.59
CA LEU A 359 16.58 25.07 16.89
C LEU A 359 15.47 25.44 17.87
N THR A 360 15.33 24.63 18.94
CA THR A 360 14.33 24.84 19.99
C THR A 360 14.56 26.17 20.72
N MET A 361 15.81 26.49 21.06
CA MET A 361 16.18 27.77 21.67
C MET A 361 15.76 28.96 20.79
N LEU A 362 16.13 28.95 19.51
CA LEU A 362 15.86 30.05 18.59
C LEU A 362 14.37 30.23 18.25
N GLN A 363 13.56 29.17 18.37
CA GLN A 363 12.11 29.24 18.15
C GLN A 363 11.32 29.65 19.40
N GLN A 364 11.80 29.31 20.60
CA GLN A 364 11.08 29.54 21.85
C GLN A 364 11.46 30.85 22.54
N GLU A 365 12.72 31.26 22.44
CA GLU A 365 13.17 32.52 23.03
C GLU A 365 12.79 33.71 22.16
N GLN A 366 12.28 34.78 22.78
CA GLN A 366 11.95 36.01 22.07
C GLN A 366 13.22 36.76 21.64
N GLY A 367 13.07 37.58 20.59
CA GLY A 367 14.11 38.47 20.09
C GLY A 367 14.97 37.90 18.96
N TYR A 368 14.84 36.61 18.62
CA TYR A 368 15.51 36.05 17.46
C TYR A 368 14.71 36.29 16.16
N PRO A 369 15.38 36.40 14.99
CA PRO A 369 14.72 36.33 13.69
C PRO A 369 14.03 34.98 13.47
N HIS A 370 13.08 34.94 12.53
CA HIS A 370 12.44 33.68 12.15
C HIS A 370 13.47 32.65 11.69
N VAL A 371 13.32 31.41 12.16
CA VAL A 371 14.26 30.32 11.91
C VAL A 371 13.57 29.17 11.20
N GLU A 372 14.14 28.78 10.06
CA GLU A 372 13.70 27.64 9.26
C GLU A 372 14.76 26.54 9.26
N ALA A 373 14.34 25.31 9.57
CA ALA A 373 15.24 24.16 9.57
C ALA A 373 15.41 23.59 8.15
N ILE A 374 16.66 23.32 7.78
CA ILE A 374 17.00 22.68 6.50
C ILE A 374 16.93 21.17 6.69
N ARG A 375 15.82 20.58 6.23
CA ARG A 375 15.56 19.13 6.30
C ARG A 375 15.45 18.52 4.91
N THR A 376 15.88 17.27 4.76
CA THR A 376 15.58 16.46 3.57
C THR A 376 14.10 16.08 3.55
N HIS A 377 13.65 15.49 2.43
CA HIS A 377 12.29 14.92 2.30
C HIS A 377 12.00 13.83 3.34
N THR A 378 13.04 13.11 3.82
CA THR A 378 12.95 12.12 4.90
C THR A 378 12.92 12.74 6.31
N GLY A 379 13.00 14.07 6.43
CA GLY A 379 13.02 14.80 7.71
C GLY A 379 14.40 14.95 8.37
N GLU A 380 15.46 14.37 7.79
CA GLU A 380 16.84 14.45 8.29
C GLU A 380 17.40 15.88 8.19
N LEU A 381 18.03 16.38 9.25
CA LEU A 381 18.72 17.69 9.26
C LEU A 381 19.99 17.64 8.41
N LYS A 382 19.88 18.08 7.15
CA LYS A 382 20.99 17.99 6.19
C LYS A 382 20.88 19.06 5.10
N ILE A 383 21.99 19.75 4.86
CA ILE A 383 22.10 20.75 3.79
C ILE A 383 22.45 20.03 2.48
N THR A 384 21.45 19.90 1.62
CA THR A 384 21.58 19.50 0.21
C THR A 384 21.16 20.66 -0.68
N LYS A 385 21.40 20.60 -1.99
CA LYS A 385 20.95 21.67 -2.91
C LYS A 385 19.42 21.84 -2.86
N THR A 386 18.69 20.74 -2.81
CA THR A 386 17.22 20.73 -2.80
C THR A 386 16.68 21.21 -1.46
N SER A 387 17.12 20.61 -0.34
CA SER A 387 16.66 21.01 0.99
C SER A 387 16.98 22.48 1.32
N PHE A 388 18.12 23.00 0.84
CA PHE A 388 18.46 24.42 0.97
C PHE A 388 17.51 25.31 0.18
N ARG A 389 17.22 24.97 -1.08
CA ARG A 389 16.30 25.73 -1.93
C ARG A 389 14.92 25.83 -1.29
N ASP A 390 14.39 24.71 -0.82
CA ASP A 390 13.03 24.63 -0.28
C ASP A 390 12.91 25.38 1.05
N ALA A 391 13.91 25.26 1.93
CA ALA A 391 13.96 26.02 3.17
C ALA A 391 14.10 27.53 2.92
N LEU A 392 14.94 27.94 1.96
CA LEU A 392 15.10 29.34 1.60
C LEU A 392 13.82 29.94 1.00
N GLN A 393 13.11 29.21 0.16
CA GLN A 393 11.85 29.67 -0.41
C GLN A 393 10.77 29.86 0.66
N ARG A 394 10.65 28.93 1.61
CA ARG A 394 9.73 29.08 2.76
C ARG A 394 10.07 30.30 3.60
N LEU A 395 11.36 30.51 3.89
CA LEU A 395 11.81 31.67 4.65
C LEU A 395 11.49 32.97 3.92
N LEU A 396 11.74 33.06 2.61
CA LEU A 396 11.43 34.25 1.82
C LEU A 396 9.93 34.56 1.79
N LEU A 397 9.08 33.55 1.58
CA LEU A 397 7.62 33.73 1.62
C LEU A 397 7.14 34.27 2.98
N HIS A 398 7.73 33.78 4.08
CA HIS A 398 7.43 34.29 5.41
C HIS A 398 7.88 35.75 5.56
N LEU A 399 9.08 36.10 5.11
CA LEU A 399 9.59 37.47 5.20
C LEU A 399 8.78 38.46 4.35
N ASP A 400 8.40 38.05 3.14
CA ASP A 400 7.55 38.84 2.25
C ASP A 400 6.18 39.09 2.88
N SER A 401 5.59 38.09 3.55
CA SER A 401 4.31 38.24 4.25
C SER A 401 4.34 39.29 5.37
N LEU A 402 5.49 39.44 6.06
CA LEU A 402 5.67 40.42 7.13
C LEU A 402 5.87 41.87 6.63
N ASP A 403 6.27 42.03 5.36
CA ASP A 403 6.44 43.35 4.75
C ASP A 403 5.10 43.90 4.21
N VAL A 404 4.15 43.04 3.84
CA VAL A 404 2.79 43.46 3.43
C VAL A 404 2.03 44.12 4.59
N ASP A 405 2.14 43.56 5.80
CA ASP A 405 1.45 44.05 7.01
C ASP A 405 2.02 45.36 7.59
N LYS A 406 3.21 45.80 7.13
CA LYS A 406 3.84 47.06 7.61
C LYS A 406 3.61 48.26 6.70
N THR A 407 2.95 48.05 5.56
CA THR A 407 2.59 49.10 4.60
C THR A 407 1.09 49.43 4.57
N ALA A 408 0.28 48.72 5.36
CA ALA A 408 -1.07 49.12 5.75
C ALA A 408 -1.02 49.92 7.07
#